data_AF-A0A1M6WS01-F1
#
_entry.id   AF-A0A1M6WS01-F1
#
_cell.length_a   1.000
_cell.length_b   1.000
_cell.length_c   1.000
_cell.angle_alpha   90.00
_cell.angle_beta   90.00
_cell.angle_gamma   90.00
#
_symmetry.space_group_name_H-M   'P 1'
#
loop_
_entity.id
_entity.type
_entity.pdbx_description
1 polymer ?
#
loop_
_entity_poly.entity_id
_entity_poly.type
_entity_poly.pdbx_seq_one_letter_code
_entity_poly.pdbx_strand_id
1 'polypeptide(L)' 'MAVHHGGKVGSAAKKLASNSTSKSTKSKAGRTLANHKATQH' A
#
# COMPACT_ATOMS: atom_id res chain seq x y z
N MET A 1 -0.37 -21.23 -10.04
CA MET A 1 -0.98 -19.92 -10.35
C MET A 1 -0.07 -18.84 -9.80
N ALA A 2 0.39 -17.89 -10.62
CA ALA A 2 1.20 -16.78 -10.12
C ALA A 2 0.29 -15.82 -9.33
N VAL A 3 0.50 -15.72 -8.02
CA VAL A 3 -0.22 -14.74 -7.20
C VAL A 3 0.40 -13.38 -7.48
N HIS A 4 -0.34 -12.50 -8.13
CA HIS A 4 0.15 -11.15 -8.42
C HIS A 4 0.00 -10.28 -7.16
N HIS A 5 1.10 -10.01 -6.47
CA HIS A 5 1.11 -9.27 -5.20
C HIS A 5 0.98 -7.74 -5.36
N GLY A 6 0.64 -7.25 -6.55
CA GLY A 6 0.46 -5.81 -6.84
C GLY A 6 1.72 -4.96 -6.65
N GLY A 7 2.91 -5.58 -6.56
CA GLY A 7 4.19 -4.89 -6.41
C GLY A 7 4.22 -3.89 -5.25
N LYS A 8 4.70 -2.67 -5.53
CA LYS A 8 4.83 -1.58 -4.56
C LYS A 8 3.48 -1.18 -3.94
N VAL A 9 2.44 -0.99 -4.76
CA VAL A 9 1.12 -0.55 -4.30
C VAL A 9 0.34 -1.66 -3.60
N GLY A 10 0.45 -2.91 -4.08
CA GLY A 10 -0.14 -4.07 -3.41
C GLY A 10 0.48 -4.33 -2.03
N SER A 11 1.79 -4.14 -1.90
CA SER A 11 2.47 -4.22 -0.60
C SER A 11 2.03 -3.11 0.36
N ALA A 12 1.82 -1.89 -0.14
CA ALA A 12 1.32 -0.77 0.66
C ALA A 12 -0.13 -1.03 1.12
N ALA A 13 -1.00 -1.50 0.23
CA ALA A 13 -2.37 -1.87 0.54
C ALA A 13 -2.43 -2.97 1.62
N LYS A 14 -1.62 -4.02 1.49
CA LYS A 14 -1.52 -5.09 2.50
C LYS A 14 -1.09 -4.55 3.87
N LYS A 15 -0.12 -3.64 3.91
CA LYS A 15 0.35 -3.01 5.17
C LYS A 15 -0.71 -2.12 5.82
N LEU A 16 -1.55 -1.46 5.03
CA LEU A 16 -2.69 -0.67 5.51
C LEU A 16 -3.79 -1.53 6.10
N ALA A 17 -4.14 -2.63 5.43
CA ALA A 17 -5.18 -3.56 5.86
C ALA A 17 -4.78 -4.38 7.10
N SER A 18 -3.49 -4.52 7.38
CA SER A 18 -3.01 -5.26 8.55
C SER A 18 -3.24 -4.49 9.86
N ASN A 19 -3.74 -5.21 10.88
CA ASN A 19 -4.00 -4.65 12.20
C ASN A 19 -2.75 -4.51 13.07
N SER A 20 -1.70 -5.31 12.80
CA SER A 20 -0.45 -5.31 13.58
C SER A 20 0.59 -4.30 13.08
N THR A 21 0.28 -3.52 12.05
CA THR A 21 1.20 -2.49 11.54
C THR A 21 1.09 -1.20 12.34
N SER A 22 2.25 -0.57 12.58
CA SER A 22 2.32 0.67 13.35
C SER A 22 1.67 1.85 12.61
N LYS A 23 1.28 2.88 13.38
CA LYS A 23 0.70 4.12 12.85
C LYS A 23 1.58 4.77 11.77
N SER A 24 2.90 4.78 11.98
CA SER A 24 3.86 5.36 11.02
C SER A 24 3.91 4.56 9.72
N THR A 25 3.86 3.23 9.80
CA THR A 25 3.78 2.35 8.62
C THR A 25 2.49 2.56 7.84
N LYS A 26 1.34 2.66 8.52
CA LYS A 26 0.04 2.94 7.88
C LYS A 26 0.02 4.30 7.18
N SER A 27 0.57 5.34 7.81
CA SER A 27 0.69 6.68 7.21
C SER A 27 1.53 6.67 5.92
N LYS A 28 2.69 6.00 5.92
CA LYS A 28 3.55 5.87 4.74
C LYS A 28 2.87 5.08 3.62
N ALA A 29 2.17 4.00 3.97
CA ALA A 29 1.40 3.21 3.01
C ALA A 29 0.26 4.02 2.38
N GLY A 30 -0.46 4.83 3.17
CA GLY A 30 -1.50 5.74 2.69
C GLY A 30 -0.97 6.76 1.69
N ARG A 31 0.15 7.41 2.00
CA ARG A 31 0.84 8.33 1.07
C ARG A 31 1.24 7.64 -0.24
N THR A 32 1.70 6.39 -0.17
CA THR A 32 2.09 5.63 -1.37
C THR A 32 0.89 5.40 -2.31
N LEU A 33 -0.28 5.07 -1.76
CA LEU A 33 -1.51 4.91 -2.55
C LEU A 33 -2.01 6.24 -3.11
N ALA A 34 -2.01 7.31 -2.29
CA ALA A 34 -2.44 8.63 -2.73
C ALA A 34 -1.56 9.15 -3.88
N ASN A 35 -0.23 9.01 -3.76
CA ASN A 35 0.69 9.41 -4.81
C ASN A 35 0.47 8.59 -6.08
N HIS A 36 0.30 7.26 -5.97
CA HIS A 36 0.01 6.43 -7.14
C HIS A 36 -1.25 6.89 -7.87
N LYS A 37 -2.32 7.17 -7.11
CA LYS A 37 -3.56 7.73 -7.67
C LYS A 37 -3.31 9.04 -8.40
N ALA A 38 -2.60 9.99 -7.79
CA ALA A 38 -2.33 11.29 -8.39
C ALA A 38 -1.41 11.24 -9.63
N THR A 39 -0.55 10.23 -9.73
CA THR A 39 0.37 10.09 -10.88
C THR A 39 -0.24 9.33 -12.05
N GLN A 40 -1.14 8.38 -11.79
CA GLN A 40 -1.62 7.42 -12.79
C GLN A 40 -3.09 7.60 -13.17
N HIS A 41 -3.80 8.52 -12.52
CA HIS A 41 -5.21 8.88 -12.79
C HIS A 41 -5.38 10.39 -12.66
#